data_AF-A0A9Q0KSV1-F1
#
_entry.id   AF-A0A9Q0KSV1-F1
#
_cell.length_a   1.000
_cell.length_b   1.000
_cell.length_c   1.000
_cell.angle_alpha   90.00
_cell.angle_beta   90.00
_cell.angle_gamma   90.00
#
_symmetry.space_group_name_H-M   'P 1'
#
loop_
_entity.id
_entity.type
_entity.pdbx_description
1 polymer ?
#
loop_
_entity_poly.entity_id
_entity_poly.type
_entity_poly.pdbx_seq_one_letter_code
_entity_poly.pdbx_strand_id
1 'polypeptide(L)'
;MGNPIGITLTCIKNYYSDHYGHCGAYGSCRTENTAECDCLPGFQPKSPTEWYLSEWWDGCVRKRTLGCGKGDGFLKLVGLKLPDTSTSIVDKNLSLKECERGCLNNCSCTAYAPADITGEGSGCLTWFGNLMDIRYFSDGSDHLYLRVDAVELAAQARKDKGFFHNKLKAVAILTVSLVVGLLLFATSAYCLLNKRKVFSSFGKLIPSKTLKPGQSTVEFVGEDPWD
;
A
#
# COMPACT_ATOMS: atom_id res chain seq x y z
N MET A 1 -37.84 16.84 23.49
CA MET A 1 -36.48 17.42 23.34
C MET A 1 -35.58 16.30 22.82
N GLY A 2 -35.63 16.03 21.52
CA GLY A 2 -34.89 14.95 20.87
C GLY A 2 -33.70 15.51 20.12
N ASN A 3 -32.52 14.97 20.38
CA ASN A 3 -31.28 15.29 19.66
C ASN A 3 -31.45 15.09 18.15
N PRO A 4 -31.03 16.02 17.29
CA PRO A 4 -30.88 15.73 15.88
C PRO A 4 -29.67 14.81 15.74
N ILE A 5 -29.93 13.55 15.37
CA ILE A 5 -28.90 12.62 14.90
C ILE A 5 -28.36 13.22 13.60
N GLY A 6 -27.18 13.81 13.68
CA GLY A 6 -26.42 14.24 12.51
C GLY A 6 -26.09 13.03 11.66
N ILE A 7 -26.82 12.86 10.56
CA ILE A 7 -26.47 11.89 9.53
C ILE A 7 -25.28 12.49 8.78
N THR A 8 -24.07 12.14 9.21
CA THR A 8 -22.87 12.32 8.39
C THR A 8 -23.05 11.47 7.13
N LEU A 9 -23.24 12.15 6.00
CA LEU A 9 -23.22 11.57 4.66
C LEU A 9 -21.77 11.20 4.34
N THR A 10 -21.37 10.00 4.74
CA THR A 10 -20.14 9.37 4.23
C THR A 10 -20.51 8.58 2.98
N CYS A 11 -19.70 8.74 1.93
CA CYS A 11 -19.87 8.12 0.62
C CYS A 11 -19.79 6.59 0.70
N ILE A 12 -20.88 5.93 1.08
CA ILE A 12 -21.00 4.48 1.08
C ILE A 12 -22.29 4.09 0.37
N LYS A 13 -22.06 3.60 -0.86
CA LYS A 13 -22.90 2.75 -1.73
C LYS A 13 -24.07 3.42 -2.47
N ASN A 14 -23.79 3.67 -3.76
CA ASN A 14 -24.74 3.54 -4.88
C ASN A 14 -25.75 4.66 -5.15
N TYR A 15 -25.53 5.90 -4.75
CA TYR A 15 -26.39 6.98 -5.27
C TYR A 15 -25.66 8.24 -5.74
N TYR A 16 -24.65 8.72 -5.00
CA TYR A 16 -23.97 9.98 -5.35
C TYR A 16 -22.76 9.85 -6.27
N SER A 17 -22.01 8.73 -6.21
CA SER A 17 -20.84 8.55 -7.07
C SER A 17 -21.19 8.48 -8.56
N ASP A 18 -22.41 8.09 -8.92
CA ASP A 18 -22.89 8.11 -10.32
C ASP A 18 -23.44 9.47 -10.77
N HIS A 19 -23.49 10.47 -9.88
CA HIS A 19 -23.89 11.80 -10.28
C HIS A 19 -22.73 12.48 -11.00
N TYR A 20 -22.94 12.75 -12.29
CA TYR A 20 -21.96 13.41 -13.13
C TYR A 20 -21.47 14.70 -12.46
N GLY A 21 -20.15 14.83 -12.32
CA GLY A 21 -19.52 16.06 -11.84
C GLY A 21 -19.62 16.31 -10.33
N HIS A 22 -19.97 15.32 -9.52
CA HIS A 22 -20.05 15.45 -8.05
C HIS A 22 -18.80 16.07 -7.40
N CYS A 23 -17.60 15.64 -7.83
CA CYS A 23 -16.34 16.18 -7.33
C CYS A 23 -15.81 17.40 -8.09
N GLY A 24 -16.57 17.93 -9.06
CA GLY A 24 -16.15 19.04 -9.90
C GLY A 24 -14.92 18.75 -10.78
N ALA A 25 -14.34 19.81 -11.35
CA ALA A 25 -13.18 19.72 -12.23
C ALA A 25 -11.91 19.30 -11.48
N TYR A 26 -11.16 18.36 -12.04
CA TYR A 26 -9.91 17.82 -11.45
C TYR A 26 -10.07 17.26 -10.03
N GLY A 27 -11.30 17.02 -9.60
CA GLY A 27 -11.63 16.22 -8.42
C GLY A 27 -11.87 14.77 -8.82
N SER A 28 -11.67 13.87 -7.87
CA SER A 28 -11.86 12.44 -8.05
C SER A 28 -12.58 11.85 -6.85
N CYS A 29 -13.47 10.88 -7.10
CA CYS A 29 -14.13 10.14 -6.03
C CYS A 29 -13.32 8.88 -5.71
N ARG A 30 -13.20 8.53 -4.42
CA ARG A 30 -12.65 7.24 -3.98
C ARG A 30 -13.59 6.60 -2.97
N THR A 31 -14.11 5.42 -3.31
CA THR A 31 -15.08 4.67 -2.50
C THR A 31 -14.53 4.17 -1.15
N GLU A 32 -13.21 4.14 -1.00
CA GLU A 32 -12.51 3.65 0.18
C GLU A 32 -12.07 4.76 1.16
N ASN A 33 -12.26 6.05 0.81
CA ASN A 33 -11.78 7.18 1.61
C ASN A 33 -12.83 7.76 2.56
N THR A 34 -12.36 8.38 3.65
CA THR A 34 -13.21 9.12 4.61
C THR A 34 -13.72 10.44 4.04
N ALA A 35 -12.97 11.06 3.12
CA ALA A 35 -13.41 12.15 2.27
C ALA A 35 -13.86 11.58 0.93
N GLU A 36 -15.07 11.92 0.49
CA GLU A 36 -15.69 11.39 -0.72
C GLU A 36 -14.99 11.86 -2.00
N CYS A 37 -14.53 13.12 -2.01
CA CYS A 37 -13.82 13.74 -3.12
C CYS A 37 -12.42 14.19 -2.70
N ASP A 38 -11.46 13.95 -3.57
CA ASP A 38 -10.06 14.37 -3.45
C ASP A 38 -9.58 15.05 -4.74
N CYS A 39 -8.74 16.07 -4.63
CA CYS A 39 -8.09 16.68 -5.78
C CYS A 39 -7.01 15.76 -6.37
N LEU A 40 -6.89 15.77 -7.69
CA LEU A 40 -5.79 15.08 -8.38
C LEU A 40 -4.41 15.61 -7.95
N PRO A 41 -3.33 14.81 -8.10
CA PRO A 41 -1.97 15.26 -7.82
C PRO A 41 -1.61 16.54 -8.58
N GLY A 42 -1.01 17.51 -7.89
CA GLY A 42 -0.73 18.85 -8.45
C GLY A 42 -1.90 19.84 -8.41
N PHE A 43 -3.05 19.46 -7.85
CA PHE A 43 -4.25 20.31 -7.71
C PHE A 43 -4.63 20.54 -6.24
N GLN A 44 -5.36 21.62 -6.00
CA GLN A 44 -5.89 22.01 -4.69
C GLN A 44 -7.34 22.48 -4.83
N PRO A 45 -8.14 22.43 -3.75
CA PRO A 45 -9.52 22.90 -3.80
C PRO A 45 -9.61 24.33 -4.31
N LYS A 46 -10.55 24.60 -5.21
CA LYS A 46 -10.81 25.95 -5.71
C LYS A 46 -11.34 26.84 -4.57
N SER A 47 -12.22 26.30 -3.75
CA SER A 47 -12.72 26.93 -2.53
C SER A 47 -12.40 26.04 -1.32
N PRO A 48 -11.34 26.34 -0.53
CA PRO A 48 -10.98 25.54 0.64
C PRO A 48 -12.07 25.48 1.71
N THR A 49 -12.85 26.56 1.86
CA THR A 49 -13.93 26.64 2.84
C THR A 49 -15.06 25.68 2.48
N GLU A 50 -15.55 25.72 1.24
CA GLU A 50 -16.60 24.81 0.75
C GLU A 50 -16.12 23.34 0.78
N TRP A 51 -14.86 23.11 0.39
CA TRP A 51 -14.27 21.77 0.44
C TRP A 51 -14.24 21.17 1.86
N TYR A 52 -13.99 22.00 2.88
CA TYR A 52 -14.04 21.58 4.29
C TYR A 52 -15.47 21.28 4.76
N LEU A 53 -16.48 21.91 4.14
CA LEU A 53 -17.89 21.67 4.40
C LEU A 53 -18.48 20.54 3.56
N SER A 54 -17.64 19.78 2.83
CA SER A 54 -18.05 18.72 1.91
C SER A 54 -18.84 19.20 0.68
N GLU A 55 -18.64 20.45 0.29
CA GLU A 55 -19.19 21.03 -0.94
C GLU A 55 -18.10 21.06 -2.03
N TRP A 56 -18.09 20.04 -2.89
CA TRP A 56 -16.98 19.81 -3.86
C TRP A 56 -17.26 20.28 -5.28
N TRP A 57 -18.44 20.83 -5.55
CA TRP A 57 -18.93 21.21 -6.89
C TRP A 57 -17.97 22.13 -7.67
N ASP A 58 -17.31 23.03 -6.95
CA ASP A 58 -16.35 23.98 -7.53
C ASP A 58 -15.04 23.30 -8.00
N GLY A 59 -14.82 22.06 -7.57
CA GLY A 59 -13.67 21.24 -7.93
C GLY A 59 -12.34 21.80 -7.46
N CYS A 60 -11.32 21.48 -8.23
CA CYS A 60 -9.93 21.74 -7.93
C CYS A 60 -9.27 22.59 -9.04
N VAL A 61 -8.26 23.36 -8.64
CA VAL A 61 -7.43 24.16 -9.53
C VAL A 61 -5.97 23.74 -9.37
N ARG A 62 -5.16 23.99 -10.40
CA ARG A 62 -3.74 23.67 -10.34
C ARG A 62 -3.06 24.47 -9.23
N LYS A 63 -2.18 23.81 -8.47
CA LYS A 63 -1.31 24.49 -7.49
C LYS A 63 -0.32 25.43 -8.16
N ARG A 64 0.10 25.11 -9.38
CA ARG A 64 1.07 25.87 -10.17
C ARG A 64 0.70 25.89 -11.64
N THR A 65 1.09 26.96 -12.31
CA THR A 65 0.98 27.08 -13.76
C THR A 65 1.93 26.11 -14.46
N LEU A 66 1.49 25.56 -15.59
CA LEU A 66 2.33 24.71 -16.44
C LEU A 66 3.33 25.55 -17.23
N GLY A 67 4.49 24.97 -17.51
CA GLY A 67 5.54 25.57 -18.34
C GLY A 67 5.35 25.35 -19.85
N CYS A 68 4.25 24.74 -20.26
CA CYS A 68 3.97 24.28 -21.63
C CYS A 68 5.15 23.50 -22.25
N GLY A 69 5.51 22.38 -21.61
CA GLY A 69 6.57 21.48 -22.10
C GLY A 69 7.98 21.88 -21.64
N LYS A 70 8.16 23.08 -21.06
CA LYS A 70 9.40 23.47 -20.39
C LYS A 70 9.43 22.93 -18.95
N GLY A 71 9.61 21.62 -18.83
CA GLY A 71 9.69 20.92 -17.54
C GLY A 71 8.37 20.30 -17.05
N ASP A 72 7.27 20.51 -17.77
CA ASP A 72 6.06 19.70 -17.57
C ASP A 72 6.31 18.24 -17.92
N GLY A 73 5.45 17.39 -17.42
CA GLY A 73 5.41 15.97 -17.78
C GLY A 73 4.13 15.36 -17.27
N PHE A 74 4.12 14.03 -17.15
CA PHE A 74 2.91 13.29 -16.82
C PHE A 74 3.07 12.39 -15.62
N LEU A 75 2.03 12.34 -14.80
CA LEU A 75 1.85 11.34 -13.77
C LEU A 75 0.87 10.28 -14.25
N LYS A 76 1.27 9.01 -14.15
CA LYS A 76 0.40 7.88 -14.44
C LYS A 76 -0.51 7.62 -13.24
N LEU A 77 -1.80 7.87 -13.42
CA LEU A 77 -2.86 7.53 -12.48
C LEU A 77 -3.47 6.20 -12.92
N VAL A 78 -3.61 5.24 -12.02
CA VAL A 78 -4.10 3.87 -12.31
C VAL A 78 -5.32 3.56 -11.45
N GLY A 79 -6.15 2.61 -11.89
CA GLY A 79 -7.28 2.14 -11.08
C GLY A 79 -8.46 3.09 -11.09
N LEU A 80 -8.72 3.74 -12.24
CA LEU A 80 -9.74 4.77 -12.35
C LEU A 80 -10.62 4.58 -13.58
N LYS A 81 -11.83 5.16 -13.54
CA LYS A 81 -12.65 5.46 -14.72
C LYS A 81 -12.06 6.70 -15.38
N LEU A 82 -11.83 6.63 -16.69
CA LEU A 82 -11.33 7.76 -17.47
C LEU A 82 -12.30 8.97 -17.38
N PRO A 83 -11.78 10.20 -17.46
CA PRO A 83 -12.59 11.40 -17.43
C PRO A 83 -13.62 11.41 -18.57
N ASP A 84 -14.65 12.25 -18.40
CA ASP A 84 -15.61 12.54 -19.46
C ASP A 84 -14.92 12.87 -20.79
N THR A 85 -15.38 12.24 -21.88
CA THR A 85 -14.73 12.29 -23.19
C THR A 85 -15.28 13.40 -24.10
N SER A 86 -16.19 14.23 -23.60
CA SER A 86 -16.75 15.37 -24.37
C SER A 86 -15.69 16.36 -24.86
N THR A 87 -14.56 16.48 -24.14
CA THR A 87 -13.41 17.34 -24.48
C THR A 87 -12.19 16.56 -24.96
N SER A 88 -12.37 15.27 -25.29
CA SER A 88 -11.28 14.41 -25.75
C SER A 88 -11.29 14.19 -27.26
N ILE A 89 -10.09 13.98 -27.81
CA ILE A 89 -9.87 13.60 -29.20
C ILE A 89 -9.25 12.21 -29.19
N VAL A 90 -9.84 11.31 -29.97
CA VAL A 90 -9.33 9.96 -30.19
C VAL A 90 -8.53 9.93 -31.48
N ASP A 91 -7.28 9.50 -31.41
CA ASP A 91 -6.47 9.21 -32.58
C ASP A 91 -6.00 7.76 -32.51
N LYS A 92 -6.44 6.93 -33.45
CA LYS A 92 -6.11 5.49 -33.50
C LYS A 92 -4.79 5.20 -34.22
N ASN A 93 -4.25 6.17 -34.96
CA ASN A 93 -3.05 5.97 -35.75
C ASN A 93 -1.77 6.30 -34.97
N LEU A 94 -1.90 7.03 -33.86
CA LEU A 94 -0.76 7.41 -33.04
C LEU A 94 -0.43 6.35 -31.99
N SER A 95 0.85 6.11 -31.79
CA SER A 95 1.34 5.39 -30.61
C SER A 95 1.15 6.24 -29.35
N LEU A 96 1.07 5.60 -28.19
CA LEU A 96 0.95 6.28 -26.90
C LEU A 96 2.09 7.29 -26.66
N LYS A 97 3.31 7.00 -27.15
CA LYS A 97 4.47 7.88 -27.07
C LYS A 97 4.36 9.10 -27.99
N GLU A 98 3.72 8.95 -29.14
CA GLU A 98 3.42 10.09 -30.01
C GLU A 98 2.37 10.99 -29.40
N CYS A 99 1.38 10.43 -28.70
CA CYS A 99 0.39 11.20 -27.96
C CYS A 99 1.00 11.97 -26.79
N GLU A 100 1.92 11.37 -26.04
CA GLU A 100 2.69 12.06 -25.01
C GLU A 100 3.40 13.29 -25.58
N ARG A 101 4.14 13.11 -26.69
CA ARG A 101 4.87 14.18 -27.36
C ARG A 101 3.93 15.26 -27.90
N GLY A 102 2.85 14.86 -28.56
CA GLY A 102 1.84 15.77 -29.10
C GLY A 102 1.16 16.59 -28.00
N CYS A 103 0.84 15.94 -26.88
CA CYS A 103 0.24 16.60 -25.73
C CYS A 103 1.21 17.59 -25.07
N LEU A 104 2.51 17.27 -24.93
CA LEU A 104 3.49 18.24 -24.41
C LEU A 104 3.61 19.48 -25.28
N ASN A 105 3.59 19.29 -26.60
CA ASN A 105 3.70 20.36 -27.60
C ASN A 105 2.44 21.22 -27.72
N ASN A 106 1.30 20.77 -27.19
CA ASN A 106 0.07 21.53 -27.15
C ASN A 106 -0.19 22.05 -25.73
N CYS A 107 -0.10 23.36 -25.51
CA CYS A 107 -0.26 23.95 -24.17
C CYS A 107 -1.64 23.72 -23.54
N SER A 108 -2.66 23.46 -24.35
CA SER A 108 -4.03 23.22 -23.89
C SER A 108 -4.27 21.76 -23.51
N CYS A 109 -3.36 20.84 -23.86
CA CYS A 109 -3.52 19.44 -23.53
C CYS A 109 -3.30 19.20 -22.03
N THR A 110 -4.26 18.53 -21.39
CA THR A 110 -4.27 18.32 -19.93
C THR A 110 -4.02 16.88 -19.50
N ALA A 111 -4.36 15.90 -20.34
CA ALA A 111 -4.08 14.48 -20.09
C ALA A 111 -4.15 13.65 -21.37
N TYR A 112 -3.64 12.42 -21.32
CA TYR A 112 -3.85 11.41 -22.36
C TYR A 112 -4.00 10.00 -21.77
N ALA A 113 -4.56 9.07 -22.52
CA ALA A 113 -4.73 7.67 -22.16
C ALA A 113 -4.69 6.77 -23.41
N PRO A 114 -4.40 5.46 -23.30
CA PRO A 114 -4.57 4.53 -24.41
C PRO A 114 -6.03 4.48 -24.88
N ALA A 115 -6.25 4.38 -26.19
CA ALA A 115 -7.60 4.24 -26.76
C ALA A 115 -8.16 2.81 -26.63
N ASP A 116 -7.27 1.83 -26.50
CA ASP A 116 -7.61 0.42 -26.39
C ASP A 116 -6.97 -0.17 -25.13
N ILE A 117 -7.79 -0.86 -24.34
CA ILE A 117 -7.42 -1.48 -23.06
C ILE A 117 -6.69 -2.81 -23.23
N THR A 118 -6.64 -3.37 -24.44
CA THR A 118 -5.99 -4.66 -24.73
C THR A 118 -4.45 -4.59 -24.70
N GLY A 119 -3.86 -3.40 -24.70
CA GLY A 119 -2.41 -3.21 -24.67
C GLY A 119 -1.68 -3.55 -25.98
N GLU A 120 -2.37 -4.16 -26.96
CA GLU A 120 -1.91 -4.39 -28.33
C GLU A 120 -2.39 -3.31 -29.32
N GLY A 121 -3.37 -2.49 -28.92
CA GLY A 121 -4.00 -1.49 -29.78
C GLY A 121 -3.15 -0.22 -29.98
N SER A 122 -3.09 0.21 -31.23
CA SER A 122 -2.65 1.56 -31.60
C SER A 122 -3.71 2.58 -31.20
N GLY A 123 -3.26 3.76 -30.79
CA GLY A 123 -4.12 4.89 -30.51
C GLY A 123 -4.14 5.42 -29.08
N CYS A 124 -4.66 6.62 -28.94
CA CYS A 124 -4.82 7.29 -27.66
C CYS A 124 -6.04 8.23 -27.65
N LEU A 125 -6.49 8.56 -26.45
CA LEU A 125 -7.34 9.71 -26.17
C LEU A 125 -6.46 10.84 -25.62
N THR A 126 -6.73 12.07 -26.03
CA THR A 126 -6.10 13.28 -25.50
C THR A 126 -7.18 14.27 -25.07
N TRP A 127 -7.04 14.88 -23.89
CA TRP A 127 -8.01 15.84 -23.35
C TRP A 127 -7.49 17.27 -23.44
N PHE A 128 -8.39 18.20 -23.78
CA PHE A 128 -8.11 19.63 -23.89
C PHE A 128 -9.08 20.43 -23.02
N GLY A 129 -8.75 20.59 -21.75
CA GLY A 129 -9.55 21.36 -20.79
C GLY A 129 -9.68 20.69 -19.43
N ASN A 130 -10.79 20.98 -18.75
CA ASN A 130 -11.09 20.44 -17.43
C ASN A 130 -11.40 18.95 -17.52
N LEU A 131 -10.79 18.17 -16.63
CA LEU A 131 -11.09 16.76 -16.50
C LEU A 131 -12.24 16.62 -15.50
N MET A 132 -13.32 15.94 -15.91
CA MET A 132 -14.53 15.77 -15.11
C MET A 132 -14.82 14.29 -14.91
N ASP A 133 -15.56 13.97 -13.86
CA ASP A 133 -16.15 12.64 -13.61
C ASP A 133 -15.13 11.50 -13.43
N ILE A 134 -14.00 11.79 -12.79
CA ILE A 134 -12.96 10.80 -12.47
C ILE A 134 -13.33 10.05 -11.19
N ARG A 135 -13.22 8.72 -11.23
CA ARG A 135 -13.52 7.86 -10.07
C ARG A 135 -12.50 6.74 -9.93
N TYR A 136 -12.02 6.53 -8.71
CA TYR A 136 -11.20 5.39 -8.33
C TYR A 136 -12.07 4.27 -7.79
N PHE A 137 -11.85 3.05 -8.26
CA PHE A 137 -12.49 1.84 -7.75
C PHE A 137 -11.54 0.66 -7.89
N SER A 138 -11.73 -0.34 -7.05
CA SER A 138 -10.84 -1.49 -6.89
C SER A 138 -10.69 -2.32 -8.19
N ASP A 139 -11.69 -2.25 -9.06
CA ASP A 139 -11.80 -2.99 -10.32
C ASP A 139 -11.33 -2.17 -11.54
N GLY A 140 -10.89 -0.93 -11.33
CA GLY A 140 -10.48 -0.03 -12.40
C GLY A 140 -9.27 -0.58 -13.15
N SER A 141 -9.44 -0.89 -14.44
CA SER A 141 -8.34 -1.31 -15.31
C SER A 141 -7.60 -0.13 -15.95
N ASP A 142 -8.26 1.01 -16.03
CA ASP A 142 -7.80 2.09 -16.89
C ASP A 142 -6.77 2.97 -16.18
N HIS A 143 -6.02 3.68 -17.00
CA HIS A 143 -4.99 4.58 -16.52
C HIS A 143 -4.93 5.85 -17.37
N LEU A 144 -4.68 6.96 -16.69
CA LEU A 144 -4.63 8.30 -17.24
C LEU A 144 -3.25 8.89 -16.99
N TYR A 145 -2.65 9.48 -18.01
CA TYR A 145 -1.43 10.26 -17.89
C TYR A 145 -1.79 11.73 -17.72
N LEU A 146 -1.79 12.20 -16.47
CA LEU A 146 -2.17 13.57 -16.09
C LEU A 146 -0.99 14.52 -16.23
N ARG A 147 -1.15 15.63 -16.96
CA ARG A 147 -0.10 16.63 -17.09
C ARG A 147 0.07 17.44 -15.81
N VAL A 148 1.30 17.53 -15.31
CA VAL A 148 1.67 18.28 -14.10
C VAL A 148 2.98 19.06 -14.29
N ASP A 149 3.25 19.99 -13.38
CA ASP A 149 4.47 20.79 -13.39
C ASP A 149 5.70 20.00 -12.87
N ALA A 150 6.89 20.52 -13.19
CA ALA A 150 8.17 19.91 -12.83
C ALA A 150 8.34 19.62 -11.33
N VAL A 151 7.77 20.47 -10.46
CA VAL A 151 7.92 20.32 -9.02
C VAL A 151 7.06 19.18 -8.51
N GLU A 152 5.84 19.02 -9.04
CA GLU A 152 4.98 17.88 -8.70
C GLU A 152 5.61 16.57 -9.19
N LEU A 153 6.21 16.54 -10.40
CA LEU A 153 6.98 15.38 -10.88
C LEU A 153 8.13 15.02 -9.94
N ALA A 154 8.91 16.02 -9.52
CA ALA A 154 10.02 15.81 -8.61
C ALA A 154 9.55 15.32 -7.23
N ALA A 155 8.41 15.84 -6.75
CA ALA A 155 7.80 15.39 -5.50
C ALA A 155 7.37 13.92 -5.59
N GLN A 156 6.73 13.52 -6.69
CA GLN A 156 6.33 12.13 -6.90
C GLN A 156 7.55 11.20 -6.99
N ALA A 157 8.56 11.56 -7.78
CA ALA A 157 9.79 10.77 -7.90
C ALA A 157 10.51 10.57 -6.55
N ARG A 158 10.47 11.57 -5.65
CA ARG A 158 11.00 11.44 -4.29
C ARG A 158 10.19 10.48 -3.43
N LYS A 159 8.86 10.53 -3.51
CA LYS A 159 7.97 9.60 -2.80
C LYS A 159 8.23 8.16 -3.22
N ASP A 160 8.30 7.92 -4.53
CA ASP A 160 8.53 6.59 -5.09
C ASP A 160 9.89 6.04 -4.62
N LYS A 161 10.97 6.82 -4.75
CA LYS A 161 12.31 6.44 -4.25
C LYS A 161 12.30 6.11 -2.75
N GLY A 162 11.63 6.94 -1.94
CA GLY A 162 11.49 6.70 -0.50
C GLY A 162 10.76 5.40 -0.19
N PHE A 163 9.66 5.14 -0.88
CA PHE A 163 8.90 3.89 -0.74
C PHE A 163 9.73 2.66 -1.09
N PHE A 164 10.42 2.67 -2.23
CA PHE A 164 11.30 1.57 -2.65
C PHE A 164 12.44 1.34 -1.66
N HIS A 165 13.09 2.40 -1.20
CA HIS A 165 14.18 2.29 -0.23
C HIS A 165 13.70 1.73 1.13
N ASN A 166 12.52 2.14 1.59
CA ASN A 166 11.95 1.62 2.84
C ASN A 166 11.52 0.15 2.70
N LYS A 167 10.94 -0.23 1.55
CA LYS A 167 10.61 -1.64 1.25
C LYS A 167 11.86 -2.51 1.17
N LEU A 168 12.91 -2.05 0.48
CA LEU A 168 14.18 -2.76 0.36
C LEU A 168 14.83 -2.96 1.72
N LYS A 169 14.83 -1.92 2.57
CA LYS A 169 15.30 -2.02 3.96
C LYS A 169 14.50 -3.05 4.77
N ALA A 170 13.17 -3.02 4.69
CA ALA A 170 12.34 -3.99 5.41
C ALA A 170 12.61 -5.43 4.95
N VAL A 171 12.74 -5.66 3.65
CA VAL A 171 13.08 -6.99 3.09
C VAL A 171 14.47 -7.43 3.56
N ALA A 172 15.48 -6.55 3.52
CA ALA A 172 16.83 -6.88 3.99
C ALA A 172 16.86 -7.24 5.48
N ILE A 173 16.09 -6.55 6.32
CA ILE A 173 15.98 -6.87 7.75
C ILE A 173 15.35 -8.25 7.95
N LEU A 174 14.24 -8.53 7.26
CA LEU A 174 13.55 -9.82 7.36
C LEU A 174 14.43 -10.98 6.89
N THR A 175 15.19 -10.81 5.81
CA THR A 175 16.08 -11.87 5.29
C THR A 175 17.25 -12.13 6.24
N VAL A 176 17.88 -11.08 6.79
CA VAL A 176 18.98 -11.24 7.77
C VAL A 176 18.48 -11.92 9.04
N SER A 177 17.33 -11.50 9.58
CA SER A 177 16.74 -12.13 10.77
C SER A 177 16.44 -13.62 10.55
N LEU A 178 15.92 -14.01 9.38
CA LEU A 178 15.66 -15.40 9.05
C LEU A 178 16.96 -16.23 9.00
N VAL A 179 18.00 -15.71 8.35
CA VAL A 179 19.31 -16.39 8.24
C VAL A 179 19.94 -16.57 9.61
N VAL A 180 19.97 -15.53 10.44
CA VAL A 180 20.51 -15.59 11.81
C VAL A 180 19.70 -16.58 12.65
N GLY A 181 18.37 -16.57 12.54
CA GLY A 181 17.50 -17.53 13.21
C GLY A 181 17.85 -18.98 12.87
N LEU A 182 18.02 -19.29 11.57
CA LEU A 182 18.39 -20.64 11.12
C LEU A 182 19.78 -21.07 11.64
N LEU A 183 20.76 -20.15 11.67
CA LEU A 183 22.09 -20.44 12.20
C LEU A 183 22.05 -20.73 13.71
N LEU A 184 21.28 -19.97 14.49
CA LEU A 184 21.11 -20.19 15.92
C LEU A 184 20.34 -21.50 16.21
N PHE A 185 19.33 -21.82 15.41
CA PHE A 185 18.62 -23.10 15.50
C PHE A 185 19.53 -24.29 15.17
N ALA A 186 20.33 -24.20 14.11
CA ALA A 186 21.26 -25.25 13.72
C ALA A 186 22.35 -25.48 14.78
N THR A 187 22.94 -24.40 15.31
CA THR A 187 23.98 -24.48 16.35
C THR A 187 23.44 -25.04 17.66
N SER A 188 22.27 -24.59 18.11
CA SER A 188 21.64 -25.13 19.33
C SER A 188 21.26 -26.60 19.19
N ALA A 189 20.67 -27.00 18.05
CA ALA A 189 20.37 -28.40 17.76
C ALA A 189 21.65 -29.26 17.76
N TYR A 190 22.72 -28.80 17.13
CA TYR A 190 24.01 -29.48 17.13
C TYR A 190 24.56 -29.68 18.56
N CYS A 191 24.54 -28.64 19.40
CA CYS A 191 24.99 -28.71 20.79
C CYS A 191 24.17 -29.72 21.62
N LEU A 192 22.85 -29.74 21.45
CA LEU A 192 21.97 -30.68 22.17
C LEU A 192 22.22 -32.14 21.74
N LEU A 193 22.41 -32.38 20.45
CA LEU A 193 22.74 -33.71 19.92
C LEU A 193 24.10 -34.20 20.44
N ASN A 194 25.09 -33.32 20.56
CA ASN A 194 26.41 -33.69 21.06
C ASN A 194 26.40 -34.00 22.57
N LYS A 195 25.65 -33.24 23.39
CA LYS A 195 25.46 -33.56 24.82
C LYS A 195 24.80 -34.93 25.03
N ARG A 196 23.83 -35.30 24.19
CA ARG A 196 23.20 -36.64 24.23
C ARG A 196 24.21 -37.75 23.91
N LYS A 197 25.13 -37.55 22.95
CA LYS A 197 26.20 -38.51 22.64
C LYS A 197 27.20 -38.68 23.80
N VAL A 198 27.61 -37.59 24.45
CA VAL A 198 28.54 -37.64 25.59
C VAL A 198 27.90 -38.31 26.83
N PHE A 199 26.63 -38.00 27.14
CA PHE A 199 25.90 -38.64 28.24
C PHE A 199 25.66 -40.13 27.99
N SER A 200 25.39 -40.52 26.75
CA SER A 200 25.32 -41.93 26.31
C SER A 200 26.67 -42.67 26.48
N SER A 201 27.80 -41.96 26.40
CA SER A 201 29.13 -42.54 26.60
C SER A 201 29.49 -42.65 28.09
N PHE A 202 29.07 -41.69 28.93
CA PHE A 202 29.27 -41.72 30.39
C PHE A 202 28.39 -42.76 31.11
N GLY A 203 27.20 -43.07 30.60
CA GLY A 203 26.34 -44.13 31.14
C GLY A 203 26.91 -45.56 31.02
N LYS A 204 28.04 -45.75 30.32
CA LYS A 204 28.74 -47.05 30.21
C LYS A 204 29.85 -47.25 31.25
N LEU A 205 30.19 -46.27 32.08
CA LEU A 205 31.35 -46.32 33.00
C LEU A 205 30.99 -46.41 34.50
N ILE A 206 29.70 -46.50 34.87
CA ILE A 206 29.30 -46.73 36.27
C ILE A 206 28.84 -48.19 36.41
N PRO A 207 29.66 -49.11 36.96
CA PRO A 207 29.18 -50.43 37.33
C PRO A 207 28.29 -50.31 38.56
N SER A 208 27.05 -50.75 38.46
CA SER A 208 26.12 -50.84 39.58
C SER A 208 26.67 -51.84 40.62
N LYS A 209 27.17 -51.36 41.76
CA LYS A 209 27.30 -52.21 42.95
C LYS A 209 25.90 -52.40 43.53
N THR A 210 25.35 -53.59 43.35
CA THR A 210 24.11 -54.03 44.00
C THR A 210 24.36 -54.20 45.50
N LEU A 211 23.75 -53.34 46.33
CA LEU A 211 23.60 -53.61 47.76
C LEU A 211 22.41 -54.56 47.94
N LYS A 212 22.64 -55.74 48.51
CA LYS A 212 21.58 -56.71 48.85
C LYS A 212 20.75 -56.21 50.04
N PRO A 213 19.41 -56.36 50.04
CA PRO A 213 18.60 -56.18 51.24
C PRO A 213 18.74 -57.40 52.15
N GLY A 214 19.27 -57.19 53.35
CA GLY A 214 19.36 -58.18 54.42
C GLY A 214 18.09 -58.20 55.27
N GLN A 215 17.57 -59.39 55.50
CA GLN A 215 16.46 -59.75 56.36
C GLN A 215 17.01 -60.29 57.68
N SER A 216 16.58 -59.78 58.85
CA SER A 216 16.54 -60.54 60.12
C SER A 216 15.65 -59.82 61.15
N THR A 217 15.12 -60.61 62.07
CA THR A 217 13.93 -60.41 62.91
C THR A 217 14.19 -59.84 64.31
N VAL A 218 13.12 -59.23 64.86
CA VAL A 218 12.58 -59.19 66.25
C VAL A 218 13.45 -59.72 67.41
N GLU A 219 13.63 -58.90 68.46
CA GLU A 219 13.28 -59.22 69.86
C GLU A 219 13.34 -57.99 70.79
N PHE A 220 12.27 -57.78 71.57
CA PHE A 220 12.24 -56.91 72.75
C PHE A 220 12.37 -57.80 73.98
N VAL A 221 13.37 -57.55 74.82
CA VAL A 221 13.44 -58.04 76.20
C VAL A 221 13.70 -56.81 77.07
N GLY A 222 12.80 -56.54 78.01
CA GLY A 222 13.00 -55.59 79.09
C GLY A 222 13.73 -56.24 80.26
N GLU A 223 14.44 -55.43 81.05
CA GLU A 223 14.33 -55.33 82.51
C GLU A 223 15.37 -54.31 83.05
N ASP A 224 14.89 -53.56 84.03
CA ASP A 224 15.39 -52.49 84.92
C ASP A 224 16.89 -52.35 85.24
N PRO A 225 17.30 -51.14 85.68
CA PRO A 225 17.94 -51.06 87.01
C PRO A 225 17.60 -49.81 87.87
N TRP A 226 17.16 -50.08 89.10
CA TRP A 226 17.37 -49.39 90.39
C TRP A 226 16.81 -47.97 90.69
N ASP A 227 16.23 -47.89 91.91
CA ASP A 227 15.70 -46.77 92.73
C ASP A 227 14.28 -46.21 92.47
#